data_AF-W9YK27-F1
#
_entry.id   AF-W9YK27-F1
#
_cell.length_a   1.000
_cell.length_b   1.000
_cell.length_c   1.000
_cell.angle_alpha   90.00
_cell.angle_beta   90.00
_cell.angle_gamma   90.00
#
_symmetry.space_group_name_H-M   'P 1'
#
loop_
_entity.id
_entity.type
_entity.pdbx_description
1 polymer ?
#
loop_
_entity_poly.entity_id
_entity_poly.type
_entity_poly.pdbx_seq_one_letter_code
_entity_poly.pdbx_strand_id
1 'polypeptide(L)'
;MPKNSGSKQEQDLLMFESIPWCKKILDDAEFVVEPSASRTPKAHSTEDALLSRTLKTNDTIEGWVSLYRRGTSTNASSKHPLNQQTLNPASASESAGPNSTSASAGPNSTSASTGPNSSASARPNTTSASAQPTLIGLKSEVRTLLSLRPGLDGYPGICHGGIVATLLDEVMSVLVSECRRSQGPEGLSPGLGFKQGPGTNTDTDNVTADLHITYLKPVPTPAVVLCWAKIRAIQGRKYFVDGAIVNENTVMLARAEGLFIGVKKEKL
;
A
#
# COMPACT_ATOMS: atom_id res chain seq x y z
N MET A 1 2.25 -14.69 -41.59
CA MET A 1 1.91 -14.87 -40.16
C MET A 1 1.82 -13.49 -39.54
N PRO A 2 0.72 -13.09 -38.89
CA PRO A 2 0.62 -11.74 -38.36
C PRO A 2 1.53 -11.63 -37.13
N LYS A 3 2.55 -10.78 -37.24
CA LYS A 3 3.36 -10.31 -36.11
C LYS A 3 2.49 -9.35 -35.30
N ASN A 4 1.81 -9.86 -34.28
CA ASN A 4 1.18 -9.00 -33.29
C ASN A 4 1.43 -9.55 -31.89
N SER A 5 2.70 -9.69 -31.53
CA SER A 5 3.08 -9.93 -30.13
C SER A 5 3.46 -8.59 -29.53
N GLY A 6 2.48 -7.84 -29.04
CA GLY A 6 2.73 -6.72 -28.13
C GLY A 6 3.60 -7.15 -26.96
N SER A 7 4.22 -6.21 -26.26
CA SER A 7 5.03 -6.52 -25.08
C SER A 7 4.21 -7.34 -24.07
N LYS A 8 4.85 -8.17 -23.22
CA LYS A 8 4.10 -8.96 -22.21
C LYS A 8 3.24 -8.06 -21.32
N GLN A 9 3.68 -6.84 -21.04
CA GLN A 9 2.91 -5.85 -20.30
C GLN A 9 1.66 -5.40 -21.05
N GLU A 10 1.74 -5.16 -22.36
CA GLU A 10 0.56 -4.84 -23.19
C GLU A 10 -0.44 -6.01 -23.22
N GLN A 11 0.05 -7.25 -23.30
CA GLN A 11 -0.81 -8.44 -23.26
C GLN A 11 -1.54 -8.56 -21.92
N ASP A 12 -0.84 -8.31 -20.81
CA ASP A 12 -1.43 -8.34 -19.47
C ASP A 12 -2.46 -7.21 -19.30
N LEU A 13 -2.17 -6.01 -19.81
CA LEU A 13 -3.12 -4.90 -19.82
C LEU A 13 -4.40 -5.25 -20.59
N LEU A 14 -4.26 -5.76 -21.83
CA LEU A 14 -5.41 -6.16 -22.63
C LEU A 14 -6.25 -7.27 -21.96
N MET A 15 -5.59 -8.23 -21.29
CA MET A 15 -6.27 -9.26 -20.51
C MET A 15 -7.14 -8.62 -19.40
N PHE A 16 -6.57 -7.74 -18.59
CA PHE A 16 -7.31 -7.12 -17.49
C PHE A 16 -8.34 -6.09 -17.94
N GLU A 17 -8.11 -5.35 -19.03
CA GLU A 17 -9.09 -4.45 -19.63
C GLU A 17 -10.34 -5.19 -20.13
N SER A 18 -10.19 -6.45 -20.56
CA SER A 18 -11.32 -7.29 -20.98
C SER A 18 -12.22 -7.74 -19.82
N ILE A 19 -11.78 -7.59 -18.56
CA ILE A 19 -12.51 -7.97 -17.37
C ILE A 19 -13.16 -6.72 -16.75
N PRO A 20 -14.51 -6.61 -16.68
CA PRO A 20 -15.18 -5.36 -16.32
C PRO A 20 -14.78 -4.75 -14.97
N TRP A 21 -14.57 -5.58 -13.94
CA TRP A 21 -14.18 -5.07 -12.61
C TRP A 21 -12.71 -4.64 -12.55
N CYS A 22 -11.82 -5.31 -13.29
CA CYS A 22 -10.43 -4.92 -13.46
C CYS A 22 -10.34 -3.60 -14.24
N LYS A 23 -11.11 -3.46 -15.32
CA LYS A 23 -11.17 -2.22 -16.11
C LYS A 23 -11.54 -1.01 -15.25
N LYS A 24 -12.49 -1.14 -14.32
CA LYS A 24 -12.83 -0.07 -13.37
C LYS A 24 -11.63 0.36 -12.50
N ILE A 25 -10.77 -0.58 -12.12
CA ILE A 25 -9.54 -0.28 -11.36
C ILE A 25 -8.50 0.38 -12.27
N LEU A 26 -8.37 -0.08 -13.52
CA LEU A 26 -7.45 0.47 -14.51
C LEU A 26 -7.81 1.90 -14.93
N ASP A 27 -9.11 2.21 -15.00
CA ASP A 27 -9.64 3.53 -15.38
C ASP A 27 -9.61 4.56 -14.22
N ASP A 28 -9.15 4.18 -13.02
CA ASP A 28 -9.05 5.08 -11.88
C ASP A 28 -8.00 6.18 -12.12
N ALA A 29 -8.47 7.41 -12.32
CA ALA A 29 -7.63 8.56 -12.64
C ALA A 29 -6.62 8.93 -11.54
N GLU A 30 -6.87 8.53 -10.29
CA GLU A 30 -5.90 8.73 -9.20
C GLU A 30 -4.68 7.82 -9.32
N PHE A 31 -4.74 6.79 -10.16
CA PHE A 31 -3.70 5.80 -10.33
C PHE A 31 -3.04 5.89 -11.71
N VAL A 32 -1.82 5.35 -11.79
CA VAL A 32 -1.07 5.22 -13.03
C VAL A 32 -0.45 3.83 -13.10
N VAL A 33 -0.62 3.17 -14.24
CA VAL A 33 0.04 1.91 -14.54
C VAL A 33 1.54 2.16 -14.69
N GLU A 34 2.36 1.36 -14.02
CA GLU A 34 3.81 1.39 -14.20
C GLU A 34 4.37 -0.04 -14.34
N PRO A 35 5.46 -0.21 -15.12
CA PRO A 35 6.12 -1.51 -15.24
C PRO A 35 6.59 -2.04 -13.87
N SER A 36 6.30 -3.31 -13.59
CA SER A 36 6.81 -3.97 -12.38
C SER A 36 8.22 -4.51 -12.64
N ALA A 37 9.24 -3.81 -12.12
CA ALA A 37 10.64 -4.19 -12.32
C ALA A 37 10.95 -5.62 -11.86
N SER A 38 10.31 -6.10 -10.78
CA SER A 38 10.47 -7.46 -10.25
C SER A 38 9.91 -8.57 -11.15
N ARG A 39 9.11 -8.21 -12.17
CA ARG A 39 8.64 -9.12 -13.21
C ARG A 39 9.55 -9.16 -14.44
N THR A 40 10.70 -8.46 -14.41
CA THR A 40 11.67 -8.40 -15.52
C THR A 40 13.00 -9.01 -15.10
N PRO A 41 13.50 -10.05 -15.80
CA PRO A 41 14.78 -10.64 -15.48
C PRO A 41 15.92 -9.62 -15.54
N LYS A 42 16.76 -9.61 -14.52
CA LYS A 42 17.97 -8.77 -14.47
C LYS A 42 19.12 -9.50 -15.18
N ALA A 43 19.83 -8.80 -16.06
CA ALA A 43 20.88 -9.40 -16.91
C ALA A 43 22.11 -9.86 -16.12
N HIS A 44 22.40 -9.19 -15.00
CA HIS A 44 23.62 -9.38 -14.22
C HIS A 44 23.37 -9.84 -12.78
N SER A 45 22.16 -10.28 -12.46
CA SER A 45 21.78 -10.71 -11.11
C SER A 45 20.63 -11.72 -11.13
N THR A 46 20.52 -12.51 -10.07
CA THR A 46 19.36 -13.39 -9.79
C THR A 46 18.29 -12.70 -8.95
N GLU A 47 18.49 -11.44 -8.60
CA GLU A 47 17.48 -10.60 -7.95
C GLU A 47 16.16 -10.68 -8.74
N ASP A 48 15.06 -10.86 -8.01
CA ASP A 48 13.71 -11.08 -8.51
C ASP A 48 13.51 -12.34 -9.39
N ALA A 49 14.45 -13.30 -9.45
CA ALA A 49 14.30 -14.49 -10.28
C ALA A 49 13.05 -15.33 -9.92
N LEU A 50 12.64 -15.34 -8.64
CA LEU A 50 11.42 -15.99 -8.20
C LEU A 50 10.19 -15.41 -8.93
N LEU A 51 10.06 -14.09 -9.02
CA LEU A 51 8.89 -13.41 -9.61
C LEU A 51 9.01 -13.24 -11.13
N SER A 52 10.21 -12.98 -11.63
CA SER A 52 10.49 -12.70 -13.04
C SER A 52 10.64 -13.95 -13.91
N ARG A 53 10.86 -15.13 -13.29
CA ARG A 53 11.04 -16.41 -13.98
C ARG A 53 10.14 -17.49 -13.40
N THR A 54 10.37 -17.89 -12.14
CA THR A 54 9.71 -19.06 -11.55
C THR A 54 8.19 -18.93 -11.49
N LEU A 55 7.70 -17.76 -11.07
CA LEU A 55 6.28 -17.46 -10.97
C LEU A 55 5.75 -16.66 -12.18
N LYS A 56 6.53 -16.55 -13.26
CA LYS A 56 6.15 -15.90 -14.52
C LYS A 56 5.94 -16.92 -15.62
N THR A 57 4.92 -17.75 -15.46
CA THR A 57 4.53 -18.76 -16.44
C THR A 57 3.01 -18.72 -16.67
N ASN A 58 2.54 -19.37 -17.74
CA ASN A 58 1.10 -19.51 -18.04
C ASN A 58 0.36 -20.43 -17.05
N ASP A 59 1.12 -21.13 -16.19
CA ASP A 59 0.58 -22.05 -15.18
C ASP A 59 0.80 -21.56 -13.74
N THR A 60 1.45 -20.40 -13.55
CA THR A 60 1.66 -19.79 -12.22
C THR A 60 0.97 -18.43 -12.12
N ILE A 61 1.71 -17.32 -12.20
CA ILE A 61 1.13 -15.97 -12.30
C ILE A 61 1.20 -15.54 -13.75
N GLU A 62 0.11 -15.80 -14.47
CA GLU A 62 -0.02 -15.58 -15.90
C GLU A 62 0.02 -14.09 -16.26
N GLY A 63 -0.73 -13.27 -15.51
CA GLY A 63 -0.88 -11.84 -15.76
C GLY A 63 -0.54 -11.01 -14.53
N TRP A 64 0.13 -9.87 -14.74
CA TRP A 64 0.52 -8.94 -13.66
C TRP A 64 0.48 -7.48 -14.14
N VAL A 65 -0.35 -6.65 -13.52
CA VAL A 65 -0.37 -5.19 -13.75
C VAL A 65 -0.42 -4.45 -12.41
N SER A 66 0.57 -3.58 -12.17
CA SER A 66 0.61 -2.71 -10.99
C SER A 66 0.26 -1.27 -11.34
N LEU A 67 -0.51 -0.63 -10.47
CA LEU A 67 -0.89 0.76 -10.54
C LEU A 67 -0.52 1.46 -9.24
N TYR A 68 0.10 2.63 -9.34
CA TYR A 68 0.48 3.44 -8.18
C TYR A 68 -0.37 4.67 -8.09
N ARG A 69 -0.73 5.06 -6.87
CA ARG A 69 -1.43 6.32 -6.65
C ARG A 69 -0.51 7.46 -7.05
N ARG A 70 -1.03 8.39 -7.85
CA ARG A 70 -0.33 9.61 -8.23
C ARG A 70 -0.02 10.42 -6.97
N GLY A 71 1.23 10.85 -6.84
CA GLY A 71 1.58 11.89 -5.87
C GLY A 71 0.80 13.15 -6.24
N THR A 72 -0.11 13.61 -5.39
CA THR A 72 -0.86 14.85 -5.63
C THR A 72 0.12 16.01 -5.73
N SER A 73 0.38 16.51 -6.94
CA SER A 73 0.98 17.82 -7.13
C SER A 73 -0.10 18.84 -6.80
N THR A 74 0.04 19.55 -5.68
CA THR A 74 -0.74 20.75 -5.40
C THR A 74 -0.30 21.86 -6.35
N ASN A 75 -0.70 21.77 -7.62
CA ASN A 75 -0.65 22.86 -8.58
C ASN A 75 -1.95 22.87 -9.39
N ALA A 76 -3.08 22.91 -8.68
CA ALA A 76 -4.28 23.52 -9.22
C ALA A 76 -4.10 25.05 -9.09
N SER A 77 -3.43 25.67 -10.06
CA SER A 77 -3.53 27.11 -10.25
C SER A 77 -4.99 27.41 -10.58
N SER A 78 -5.77 27.71 -9.55
CA SER A 78 -7.08 28.33 -9.68
C SER A 78 -6.90 29.64 -10.43
N LYS A 79 -7.24 29.64 -11.72
CA LYS A 79 -7.48 30.86 -12.48
C LYS A 79 -8.57 31.64 -11.76
N HIS A 80 -8.16 32.66 -11.04
CA HIS A 80 -9.04 33.67 -10.45
C HIS A 80 -9.68 34.45 -11.60
N PRO A 81 -11.02 34.51 -11.75
CA PRO A 81 -11.66 35.56 -12.52
C PRO A 81 -11.84 36.78 -11.62
N LEU A 82 -11.85 37.94 -12.27
CA LEU A 82 -11.80 39.27 -11.70
C LEU A 82 -12.81 39.57 -10.59
N ASN A 83 -12.30 40.41 -9.69
CA ASN A 83 -12.95 41.34 -8.78
C ASN A 83 -14.21 42.01 -9.38
N GLN A 84 -15.32 42.00 -8.63
CA GLN A 84 -16.31 43.07 -8.69
C GLN A 84 -16.88 43.33 -7.29
N GLN A 85 -16.48 44.48 -6.72
CA GLN A 85 -17.10 45.13 -5.57
C GLN A 85 -18.59 45.38 -5.81
N THR A 86 -19.42 45.21 -4.79
CA THR A 86 -20.34 46.26 -4.30
C THR A 86 -21.02 45.87 -2.97
N LEU A 87 -20.74 46.71 -1.95
CA LEU A 87 -21.67 47.29 -0.95
C LEU A 87 -22.36 46.40 0.13
N ASN A 88 -21.83 46.54 1.36
CA ASN A 88 -22.54 46.47 2.66
C ASN A 88 -23.51 47.68 2.81
N PRO A 89 -24.43 47.81 3.83
CA PRO A 89 -24.28 47.35 5.23
C PRO A 89 -25.56 47.00 6.05
N ALA A 90 -25.32 46.79 7.37
CA ALA A 90 -26.21 46.91 8.55
C ALA A 90 -27.05 45.65 8.93
N SER A 91 -27.30 45.28 10.20
CA SER A 91 -26.94 45.75 11.56
C SER A 91 -27.62 44.81 12.59
N ALA A 92 -27.21 44.89 13.87
CA ALA A 92 -27.90 44.46 15.12
C ALA A 92 -27.91 42.93 15.42
N SER A 93 -27.31 42.40 16.50
CA SER A 93 -27.37 42.62 17.96
C SER A 93 -28.57 41.95 18.66
N GLU A 94 -28.30 41.46 19.89
CA GLU A 94 -29.20 40.89 20.92
C GLU A 94 -29.36 39.35 20.93
N SER A 95 -29.57 38.67 22.06
CA SER A 95 -29.02 38.69 23.43
C SER A 95 -29.67 37.54 24.22
N ALA A 96 -28.95 37.00 25.20
CA ALA A 96 -29.43 36.38 26.46
C ALA A 96 -30.28 35.08 26.47
N GLY A 97 -29.93 34.20 27.42
CA GLY A 97 -30.55 32.89 27.73
C GLY A 97 -31.89 32.98 28.50
N PRO A 98 -32.27 32.07 29.44
CA PRO A 98 -31.43 31.22 30.30
C PRO A 98 -31.90 29.75 30.56
N ASN A 99 -31.05 29.04 31.32
CA ASN A 99 -31.22 27.85 32.18
C ASN A 99 -32.62 27.22 32.42
N SER A 100 -32.64 25.88 32.47
CA SER A 100 -33.27 25.15 33.59
C SER A 100 -32.66 23.77 33.84
N THR A 101 -32.26 23.59 35.09
CA THR A 101 -31.89 22.41 35.88
C THR A 101 -32.92 21.27 35.92
N SER A 102 -32.49 20.01 36.05
CA SER A 102 -32.91 19.12 37.16
C SER A 102 -32.15 17.79 37.18
N ALA A 103 -31.80 17.37 38.40
CA ALA A 103 -31.02 16.20 38.79
C ALA A 103 -31.89 15.04 39.31
N SER A 104 -31.38 13.80 39.30
CA SER A 104 -31.51 12.74 40.35
C SER A 104 -30.98 11.39 39.79
N ALA A 105 -29.85 10.82 40.23
CA ALA A 105 -29.66 9.91 41.39
C ALA A 105 -30.61 8.68 41.36
N GLY A 106 -30.21 7.47 40.93
CA GLY A 106 -29.50 6.40 41.68
C GLY A 106 -30.49 5.24 42.01
N PRO A 107 -30.10 4.01 42.48
CA PRO A 107 -28.77 3.44 42.73
C PRO A 107 -28.53 1.95 42.29
N ASN A 108 -27.25 1.55 42.36
CA ASN A 108 -26.62 0.24 42.67
C ASN A 108 -27.33 -1.12 42.56
N SER A 109 -26.63 -2.10 41.97
CA SER A 109 -26.12 -3.29 42.71
C SER A 109 -25.06 -4.12 41.94
N THR A 110 -23.85 -4.12 42.49
CA THR A 110 -22.84 -5.22 42.64
C THR A 110 -23.10 -6.64 42.10
N SER A 111 -22.06 -7.22 41.47
CA SER A 111 -21.45 -8.49 41.92
C SER A 111 -20.08 -8.73 41.26
N ALA A 112 -19.09 -9.07 42.08
CA ALA A 112 -17.71 -9.37 41.74
C ALA A 112 -17.49 -10.88 41.48
N SER A 113 -16.46 -11.23 40.69
CA SER A 113 -15.71 -12.48 40.91
C SER A 113 -14.29 -12.40 40.34
N THR A 114 -13.35 -12.78 41.18
CA THR A 114 -11.88 -12.81 41.10
C THR A 114 -11.30 -14.00 40.32
N GLY A 115 -10.15 -13.82 39.64
CA GLY A 115 -9.27 -14.90 39.15
C GLY A 115 -8.12 -14.39 38.25
N PRO A 116 -6.93 -15.04 38.22
CA PRO A 116 -5.66 -14.33 38.48
C PRO A 116 -4.73 -14.05 37.28
N ASN A 117 -3.91 -13.01 37.48
CA ASN A 117 -2.60 -12.65 36.91
C ASN A 117 -1.98 -13.55 35.82
N SER A 118 -1.85 -12.97 34.62
CA SER A 118 -0.77 -13.28 33.67
C SER A 118 -0.02 -11.99 33.33
N SER A 119 1.27 -11.98 33.63
CA SER A 119 2.22 -10.89 33.43
C SER A 119 2.30 -10.44 31.96
N ALA A 120 1.63 -9.34 31.64
CA ALA A 120 1.84 -8.60 30.41
C ALA A 120 3.07 -7.69 30.57
N SER A 121 4.11 -7.97 29.77
CA SER A 121 5.30 -7.11 29.64
C SER A 121 4.89 -5.77 29.03
N ALA A 122 4.72 -4.76 29.88
CA ALA A 122 4.38 -3.40 29.48
C ALA A 122 5.59 -2.76 28.76
N ARG A 123 5.41 -2.39 27.48
CA ARG A 123 6.38 -1.55 26.77
C ARG A 123 6.41 -0.15 27.41
N PRO A 124 7.60 0.47 27.60
CA PRO A 124 7.67 1.83 28.10
C PRO A 124 7.07 2.79 27.06
N ASN A 125 6.08 3.55 27.49
CA ASN A 125 5.48 4.64 26.73
C ASN A 125 6.35 5.89 26.97
N THR A 126 7.35 6.12 26.11
CA THR A 126 8.06 7.41 26.04
C THR A 126 7.72 8.09 24.73
N THR A 127 6.77 9.02 24.82
CA THR A 127 6.30 9.87 23.75
C THR A 127 7.35 10.93 23.43
N SER A 128 8.21 10.68 22.46
CA SER A 128 8.78 11.74 21.64
C SER A 128 8.08 11.68 20.29
N ALA A 129 7.15 12.62 20.08
CA ALA A 129 6.47 12.78 18.80
C ALA A 129 7.49 13.26 17.77
N SER A 130 8.22 12.34 17.14
CA SER A 130 8.91 12.64 15.90
C SER A 130 7.83 12.94 14.85
N ALA A 131 7.92 14.12 14.24
CA ALA A 131 7.00 14.53 13.17
C ALA A 131 6.98 13.44 12.11
N GLN A 132 5.82 12.79 11.92
CA GLN A 132 5.64 11.83 10.84
C GLN A 132 5.73 12.58 9.52
N PRO A 133 6.47 12.09 8.52
CA PRO A 133 6.42 12.66 7.18
C PRO A 133 4.98 12.63 6.67
N THR A 134 4.47 13.76 6.20
CA THR A 134 3.17 13.82 5.54
C THR A 134 3.28 13.00 4.25
N LEU A 135 2.45 11.97 4.08
CA LEU A 135 2.46 11.10 2.88
C LEU A 135 1.96 11.80 1.60
N ILE A 136 1.65 13.10 1.69
CA ILE A 136 1.13 13.93 0.60
C ILE A 136 2.20 14.03 -0.49
N GLY A 137 1.81 13.77 -1.73
CA GLY A 137 2.71 13.81 -2.89
C GLY A 137 3.58 12.56 -3.08
N LEU A 138 3.55 11.60 -2.15
CA LEU A 138 4.28 10.33 -2.28
C LEU A 138 3.43 9.23 -2.93
N LYS A 139 4.09 8.31 -3.64
CA LYS A 139 3.48 7.04 -4.06
C LYS A 139 3.27 6.15 -2.83
N SER A 140 2.15 6.35 -2.15
CA SER A 140 1.84 5.70 -0.87
C SER A 140 0.85 4.54 -0.97
N GLU A 141 0.33 4.24 -2.16
CA GLU A 141 -0.58 3.12 -2.40
C GLU A 141 -0.28 2.47 -3.75
N VAL A 142 -0.35 1.13 -3.80
CA VAL A 142 -0.26 0.33 -5.02
C VAL A 142 -1.44 -0.63 -5.10
N ARG A 143 -1.91 -0.87 -6.32
CA ARG A 143 -2.92 -1.87 -6.67
C ARG A 143 -2.34 -2.78 -7.75
N THR A 144 -2.33 -4.08 -7.51
CA THR A 144 -1.77 -5.06 -8.42
C THR A 144 -2.82 -6.09 -8.79
N LEU A 145 -3.20 -6.12 -10.07
CA LEU A 145 -4.06 -7.15 -10.65
C LEU A 145 -3.21 -8.37 -11.01
N LEU A 146 -3.68 -9.54 -10.58
CA LEU A 146 -2.96 -10.81 -10.70
C LEU A 146 -3.89 -11.88 -11.30
N SER A 147 -3.44 -12.57 -12.34
CA SER A 147 -4.08 -13.79 -12.85
C SER A 147 -3.35 -15.01 -12.29
N LEU A 148 -3.97 -15.70 -11.34
CA LEU A 148 -3.45 -16.88 -10.64
C LEU A 148 -3.93 -18.17 -11.32
N ARG A 149 -3.06 -19.16 -11.44
CA ARG A 149 -3.29 -20.41 -12.16
C ARG A 149 -3.02 -21.65 -11.29
N PRO A 150 -3.50 -22.85 -11.68
CA PRO A 150 -3.44 -24.06 -10.84
C PRO A 150 -2.04 -24.56 -10.46
N GLY A 151 -0.98 -24.17 -11.18
CA GLY A 151 0.40 -24.47 -10.77
C GLY A 151 0.83 -23.79 -9.46
N LEU A 152 -0.03 -22.96 -8.86
CA LEU A 152 0.15 -22.36 -7.53
C LEU A 152 -0.56 -23.13 -6.41
N ASP A 153 -1.24 -24.23 -6.70
CA ASP A 153 -2.10 -24.94 -5.75
C ASP A 153 -1.30 -25.52 -4.58
N GLY A 154 -1.78 -25.27 -3.35
CA GLY A 154 -1.39 -26.04 -2.17
C GLY A 154 -2.37 -27.16 -1.83
N TYR A 155 -3.62 -26.98 -2.27
CA TYR A 155 -4.69 -27.96 -2.31
C TYR A 155 -5.42 -27.76 -3.65
N PRO A 156 -5.99 -28.78 -4.30
CA PRO A 156 -6.65 -28.62 -5.60
C PRO A 156 -7.64 -27.43 -5.64
N GLY A 157 -7.38 -26.48 -6.53
CA GLY A 157 -8.16 -25.26 -6.73
C GLY A 157 -7.95 -24.16 -5.67
N ILE A 158 -6.98 -24.32 -4.76
CA ILE A 158 -6.64 -23.35 -3.72
C ILE A 158 -5.15 -23.00 -3.78
N CYS A 159 -4.86 -21.72 -4.02
CA CYS A 159 -3.50 -21.17 -4.01
C CYS A 159 -2.80 -21.47 -2.68
N HIS A 160 -1.56 -21.96 -2.74
CA HIS A 160 -0.76 -22.29 -1.57
C HIS A 160 -0.57 -21.05 -0.68
N GLY A 161 -0.73 -21.20 0.64
CA GLY A 161 -0.61 -20.08 1.58
C GLY A 161 0.74 -19.36 1.51
N GLY A 162 1.83 -20.10 1.26
CA GLY A 162 3.14 -19.51 1.01
C GLY A 162 3.21 -18.62 -0.24
N ILE A 163 2.46 -18.92 -1.31
CA ILE A 163 2.38 -18.07 -2.50
C ILE A 163 1.58 -16.80 -2.19
N VAL A 164 0.48 -16.92 -1.45
CA VAL A 164 -0.28 -15.76 -0.94
C VAL A 164 0.63 -14.84 -0.13
N ALA A 165 1.48 -15.41 0.74
CA ALA A 165 2.48 -14.65 1.48
C ALA A 165 3.52 -13.97 0.57
N THR A 166 4.06 -14.68 -0.42
CA THR A 166 4.99 -14.12 -1.42
C THR A 166 4.38 -12.94 -2.19
N LEU A 167 3.11 -13.04 -2.61
CA LEU A 167 2.42 -11.97 -3.33
C LEU A 167 2.25 -10.72 -2.46
N LEU A 168 1.90 -10.91 -1.19
CA LEU A 168 1.75 -9.81 -0.23
C LEU A 168 3.11 -9.15 0.05
N ASP A 169 4.14 -9.93 0.34
CA ASP A 169 5.50 -9.43 0.57
C ASP A 169 6.03 -8.64 -0.64
N GLU A 170 5.90 -9.19 -1.84
CA GLU A 170 6.33 -8.57 -3.09
C GLU A 170 5.63 -7.23 -3.34
N VAL A 171 4.29 -7.20 -3.29
CA VAL A 171 3.52 -5.99 -3.58
C VAL A 171 3.80 -4.88 -2.54
N MET A 172 3.94 -5.24 -1.26
CA MET A 172 4.32 -4.29 -0.22
C MET A 172 5.76 -3.78 -0.40
N SER A 173 6.72 -4.66 -0.71
CA SER A 173 8.14 -4.29 -0.92
C SER A 173 8.32 -3.33 -2.11
N VAL A 174 7.61 -3.62 -3.20
CA VAL A 174 7.60 -2.78 -4.40
C VAL A 174 7.02 -1.39 -4.11
N LEU A 175 5.91 -1.31 -3.35
CA LEU A 175 5.37 -0.03 -2.90
C LEU A 175 6.38 0.77 -2.08
N VAL A 176 7.09 0.13 -1.14
CA VAL A 176 8.10 0.82 -0.32
C VAL A 176 9.22 1.38 -1.19
N SER A 177 9.64 0.61 -2.19
CA SER A 177 10.67 1.03 -3.14
C SER A 177 10.23 2.25 -3.96
N GLU A 178 9.00 2.26 -4.46
CA GLU A 178 8.44 3.39 -5.21
C GLU A 178 8.15 4.61 -4.33
N CYS A 179 7.61 4.41 -3.13
CA CYS A 179 7.41 5.48 -2.15
C CYS A 179 8.72 6.19 -1.85
N ARG A 180 9.79 5.44 -1.59
CA ARG A 180 11.12 5.98 -1.33
C ARG A 180 11.69 6.73 -2.53
N ARG A 181 11.52 6.22 -3.76
CA ARG A 181 11.93 6.94 -4.98
C ARG A 181 11.16 8.27 -5.13
N SER A 182 9.87 8.30 -4.78
CA SER A 182 9.04 9.50 -4.85
C SER A 182 9.35 10.56 -3.79
N GLN A 183 10.08 10.22 -2.72
CA GLN A 183 10.53 11.18 -1.69
C GLN A 183 11.67 12.10 -2.15
N GLY A 184 12.24 11.84 -3.33
CA GLY A 184 13.35 12.62 -3.86
C GLY A 184 14.66 12.46 -3.06
N PRO A 185 15.68 13.27 -3.38
CA PRO A 185 17.02 13.17 -2.80
C PRO A 185 17.08 13.36 -1.28
N GLU A 186 16.20 14.21 -0.71
CA GLU A 186 16.26 14.61 0.70
C GLU A 186 15.42 13.73 1.65
N GLY A 187 14.37 13.08 1.16
CA GLY A 187 13.56 12.18 1.99
C GLY A 187 14.20 10.80 2.24
N LEU A 188 15.35 10.54 1.64
CA LEU A 188 16.24 9.42 1.98
C LEU A 188 16.86 9.61 3.38
N SER A 189 16.04 9.49 4.42
CA SER A 189 16.42 9.39 5.84
C SER A 189 17.58 10.32 6.29
N PRO A 190 17.28 11.51 6.85
CA PRO A 190 18.28 12.44 7.40
C PRO A 190 19.20 11.87 8.50
N GLY A 191 18.96 10.64 8.97
CA GLY A 191 19.75 9.96 10.02
C GLY A 191 20.86 9.04 9.51
N LEU A 192 21.07 8.91 8.19
CA LEU A 192 22.16 8.08 7.63
C LEU A 192 23.27 8.87 6.94
N GLY A 193 23.15 10.21 6.88
CA GLY A 193 24.22 11.08 6.38
C GLY A 193 24.52 10.89 4.88
N PHE A 194 23.50 10.73 4.04
CA PHE A 194 23.69 10.50 2.61
C PHE A 194 23.88 11.81 1.83
N LYS A 195 24.98 11.91 1.06
CA LYS A 195 25.17 12.88 -0.02
C LYS A 195 24.90 12.17 -1.35
N GLN A 196 24.02 12.71 -2.19
CA GLN A 196 23.90 12.26 -3.58
C GLN A 196 25.03 12.85 -4.42
N GLY A 197 25.69 12.00 -5.20
CA GLY A 197 26.47 12.42 -6.37
C GLY A 197 25.63 12.21 -7.64
N PRO A 198 25.88 12.95 -8.73
CA PRO A 198 25.12 12.79 -9.97
C PRO A 198 25.43 11.42 -10.58
N GLY A 199 24.41 10.60 -10.80
CA GLY A 199 24.51 9.37 -11.59
C GLY A 199 24.72 8.05 -10.84
N THR A 200 24.64 8.02 -9.50
CA THR A 200 24.75 6.75 -8.74
C THR A 200 23.39 6.21 -8.32
N ASN A 201 23.21 4.90 -8.54
CA ASN A 201 22.17 4.11 -7.88
C ASN A 201 22.08 4.52 -6.41
N THR A 202 20.87 4.75 -5.90
CA THR A 202 20.68 4.92 -4.46
C THR A 202 21.33 3.73 -3.77
N ASP A 203 22.36 3.96 -2.94
CA ASP A 203 23.14 2.92 -2.24
C ASP A 203 22.33 2.24 -1.11
N THR A 204 21.01 2.25 -1.26
CA THR A 204 20.05 1.72 -0.30
C THR A 204 19.02 0.87 -1.01
N ASP A 205 18.74 -0.29 -0.44
CA ASP A 205 17.59 -1.15 -0.75
C ASP A 205 16.70 -1.26 0.48
N ASN A 206 15.56 -1.93 0.36
CA ASN A 206 14.69 -2.21 1.49
C ASN A 206 14.60 -3.72 1.66
N VAL A 207 14.54 -4.17 2.90
CA VAL A 207 14.30 -5.58 3.23
C VAL A 207 13.10 -5.71 4.13
N THR A 208 12.40 -6.82 4.02
CA THR A 208 11.32 -7.21 4.93
C THR A 208 11.92 -7.55 6.30
N ALA A 209 11.52 -6.84 7.34
CA ALA A 209 11.93 -7.12 8.71
C ALA A 209 10.85 -7.85 9.52
N ASP A 210 9.58 -7.60 9.20
CA ASP A 210 8.44 -8.31 9.77
C ASP A 210 7.30 -8.39 8.74
N LEU A 211 6.59 -9.51 8.75
CA LEU A 211 5.44 -9.77 7.89
C LEU A 211 4.42 -10.61 8.65
N HIS A 212 3.34 -9.98 9.07
CA HIS A 212 2.22 -10.64 9.74
C HIS A 212 1.05 -10.80 8.77
N ILE A 213 0.57 -12.03 8.56
CA ILE A 213 -0.52 -12.32 7.63
C ILE A 213 -1.68 -13.00 8.36
N THR A 214 -2.89 -12.51 8.12
CA THR A 214 -4.13 -13.21 8.49
C THR A 214 -4.81 -13.76 7.23
N TYR A 215 -4.95 -15.09 7.14
CA TYR A 215 -5.72 -15.75 6.09
C TYR A 215 -7.19 -15.81 6.50
N LEU A 216 -8.06 -15.14 5.75
CA LEU A 216 -9.48 -14.99 6.08
C LEU A 216 -10.34 -16.00 5.31
N LYS A 217 -10.02 -16.22 4.04
CA LYS A 217 -10.70 -17.16 3.14
C LYS A 217 -9.69 -17.78 2.17
N PRO A 218 -9.96 -18.98 1.63
CA PRO A 218 -9.12 -19.56 0.58
C PRO A 218 -8.99 -18.64 -0.63
N VAL A 219 -7.81 -18.58 -1.22
CA VAL A 219 -7.57 -17.89 -2.50
C VAL A 219 -7.73 -18.91 -3.62
N PRO A 220 -8.79 -18.84 -4.44
CA PRO A 220 -9.05 -19.84 -5.46
C PRO A 220 -8.04 -19.78 -6.61
N THR A 221 -7.89 -20.90 -7.31
CA THR A 221 -7.13 -21.05 -8.55
C THR A 221 -7.95 -21.92 -9.54
N PRO A 222 -8.06 -21.53 -10.82
CA PRO A 222 -7.63 -20.24 -11.38
C PRO A 222 -8.50 -19.09 -10.85
N ALA A 223 -7.92 -17.90 -10.69
CA ALA A 223 -8.65 -16.70 -10.31
C ALA A 223 -7.92 -15.42 -10.71
N VAL A 224 -8.69 -14.34 -10.93
CA VAL A 224 -8.14 -12.99 -10.95
C VAL A 224 -8.40 -12.32 -9.62
N VAL A 225 -7.37 -11.75 -9.02
CA VAL A 225 -7.42 -11.07 -7.72
C VAL A 225 -6.75 -9.71 -7.78
N LEU A 226 -7.15 -8.82 -6.86
CA LEU A 226 -6.46 -7.58 -6.58
C LEU A 226 -5.64 -7.74 -5.31
N CYS A 227 -4.33 -7.57 -5.40
CA CYS A 227 -3.46 -7.35 -4.24
C CYS A 227 -3.19 -5.86 -4.11
N TRP A 228 -3.53 -5.24 -2.99
CA TRP A 228 -3.22 -3.82 -2.74
C TRP A 228 -2.30 -3.69 -1.54
N ALA A 229 -1.50 -2.61 -1.52
CA ALA A 229 -0.73 -2.21 -0.36
C ALA A 229 -0.78 -0.69 -0.18
N LYS A 230 -0.62 -0.25 1.07
CA LYS A 230 -0.65 1.16 1.46
C LYS A 230 0.35 1.44 2.57
N ILE A 231 1.16 2.49 2.41
CA ILE A 231 2.05 2.98 3.45
C ILE A 231 1.20 3.59 4.57
N ARG A 232 1.30 3.02 5.77
CA ARG A 232 0.62 3.50 6.97
C ARG A 232 1.44 4.57 7.70
N ALA A 233 2.76 4.36 7.79
CA ALA A 233 3.67 5.30 8.44
C ALA A 233 5.11 5.14 7.95
N ILE A 234 5.89 6.21 8.04
CA ILE A 234 7.33 6.22 7.77
C ILE A 234 8.04 6.81 8.98
N GLN A 235 8.98 6.07 9.57
CA GLN A 235 9.75 6.49 10.73
C GLN A 235 11.25 6.29 10.47
N GLY A 236 11.88 7.32 9.92
CA GLY A 236 13.26 7.24 9.45
C GLY A 236 13.39 6.15 8.37
N ARG A 237 14.12 5.07 8.70
CA ARG A 237 14.30 3.92 7.80
C ARG A 237 13.17 2.90 7.80
N LYS A 238 12.19 3.05 8.70
CA LYS A 238 11.13 2.07 8.90
C LYS A 238 9.90 2.48 8.09
N TYR A 239 9.42 1.57 7.26
CA TYR A 239 8.19 1.70 6.49
C TYR A 239 7.18 0.69 7.02
N PHE A 240 6.07 1.19 7.54
CA PHE A 240 4.96 0.38 8.00
C PHE A 240 3.91 0.34 6.89
N VAL A 241 3.53 -0.86 6.46
CA VAL A 241 2.71 -1.09 5.28
C VAL A 241 1.57 -2.01 5.64
N ASP A 242 0.37 -1.68 5.20
CA ASP A 242 -0.78 -2.58 5.26
C ASP A 242 -1.04 -3.10 3.83
N GLY A 243 -1.46 -4.34 3.70
CA GLY A 243 -1.81 -4.93 2.40
C GLY A 243 -2.89 -5.98 2.49
N ALA A 244 -3.53 -6.28 1.36
CA ALA A 244 -4.51 -7.35 1.30
C ALA A 244 -4.71 -7.89 -0.11
N ILE A 245 -5.19 -9.14 -0.18
CA ILE A 245 -5.69 -9.77 -1.39
C ILE A 245 -7.22 -9.81 -1.32
N VAL A 246 -7.88 -9.28 -2.35
CA VAL A 246 -9.33 -9.21 -2.48
C VAL A 246 -9.77 -9.80 -3.83
N ASN A 247 -10.98 -10.37 -3.87
CA ASN A 247 -11.58 -10.85 -5.11
C ASN A 247 -12.43 -9.77 -5.81
N GLU A 248 -13.01 -10.14 -6.96
CA GLU A 248 -13.89 -9.28 -7.76
C GLU A 248 -15.08 -8.66 -7.00
N ASN A 249 -15.54 -9.34 -5.95
CA ASN A 249 -16.66 -8.92 -5.12
C ASN A 249 -16.20 -8.09 -3.92
N THR A 250 -14.96 -7.60 -3.91
CA THR A 250 -14.32 -6.85 -2.82
C THR A 250 -14.19 -7.61 -1.51
N VAL A 251 -14.38 -8.94 -1.54
CA VAL A 251 -14.21 -9.79 -0.37
C VAL A 251 -12.72 -9.99 -0.12
N MET A 252 -12.29 -9.64 1.09
CA MET A 252 -10.92 -9.86 1.55
C MET A 252 -10.66 -11.35 1.80
N LEU A 253 -9.61 -11.88 1.17
CA LEU A 253 -9.20 -13.27 1.26
C LEU A 253 -8.02 -13.43 2.23
N ALA A 254 -7.08 -12.49 2.19
CA ALA A 254 -5.97 -12.38 3.14
C ALA A 254 -5.61 -10.91 3.38
N ARG A 255 -5.10 -10.61 4.57
CA ARG A 255 -4.55 -9.29 4.92
C ARG A 255 -3.17 -9.42 5.53
N ALA A 256 -2.37 -8.37 5.42
CA ALA A 256 -1.04 -8.32 5.99
C ALA A 256 -0.71 -6.95 6.60
N GLU A 257 0.14 -7.00 7.62
CA GLU A 257 0.87 -5.87 8.16
C GLU A 257 2.36 -6.16 7.99
N GLY A 258 3.09 -5.26 7.35
CA GLY A 258 4.51 -5.40 7.05
C GLY A 258 5.36 -4.27 7.62
N LEU A 259 6.58 -4.61 8.03
CA LEU A 259 7.64 -3.67 8.37
C LEU A 259 8.81 -3.87 7.42
N PHE A 260 9.14 -2.82 6.67
CA PHE A 260 10.28 -2.78 5.77
C PHE A 260 11.33 -1.81 6.28
N ILE A 261 12.60 -2.18 6.15
CA ILE A 261 13.73 -1.40 6.65
C ILE A 261 14.65 -1.03 5.49
N GLY A 262 14.92 0.26 5.32
CA GLY A 262 15.97 0.73 4.43
C GLY A 262 17.35 0.25 4.92
N VAL A 263 18.16 -0.32 4.05
CA VAL A 263 19.50 -0.84 4.35
C VAL A 263 20.48 -0.44 3.25
N LYS A 264 21.75 -0.28 3.59
CA LYS A 264 22.80 -0.04 2.59
C LYS A 264 23.03 -1.31 1.78
N LYS A 265 23.27 -1.19 0.47
CA LYS A 265 23.53 -2.36 -0.38
C LYS A 265 24.79 -3.12 0.05
N GLU A 266 25.80 -2.42 0.56
CA GLU A 266 27.03 -3.02 1.11
C GLU A 266 26.79 -4.00 2.27
N LYS A 267 25.60 -3.98 2.89
CA LYS A 267 25.23 -4.84 4.02
C LYS A 267 24.34 -6.02 3.62
N LEU A 268 24.08 -6.21 2.33
CA LEU A 268 23.30 -7.31 1.75
C LEU A 268 24.25 -8.28 1.03
#